data_AF-A0A924QYX8-F1
#
_entry.id   AF-A0A924QYX8-F1
#
_cell.length_a   1.000
_cell.length_b   1.000
_cell.length_c   1.000
_cell.angle_alpha   90.00
_cell.angle_beta   90.00
_cell.angle_gamma   90.00
#
_symmetry.space_group_name_H-M   'P 1'
#
loop_
_entity.id
_entity.type
_entity.pdbx_description
1 polymer ?
#
loop_
_entity_poly.entity_id
_entity_poly.type
_entity_poly.pdbx_seq_one_letter_code
_entity_poly.pdbx_strand_id
1 'polypeptide(L)'
;MQPQPIPRFWFEELTAKQHFVKDAALDETIRARFGGTLEAAARCELFVWRATNEGRLAEIIVLDQFSRNVYRDTPRAFAQDALALVLA
;
A
#
# COMPACT_ATOMS: atom_id res chain seq x y z
N MET A 1 -7.39 -0.79 -11.91
CA MET A 1 -6.35 0.21 -11.57
C MET A 1 -4.99 -0.34 -12.00
N GLN A 2 -4.04 0.51 -12.41
CA GLN A 2 -2.69 0.05 -12.79
C GLN A 2 -1.76 -0.01 -11.56
N PRO A 3 -0.79 -0.94 -11.52
CA PRO A 3 0.14 -1.08 -10.40
C PRO A 3 1.25 -0.01 -10.38
N GLN A 4 1.71 0.44 -11.56
CA GLN A 4 2.84 1.35 -11.76
C GLN A 4 2.84 2.63 -10.90
N PRO A 5 1.71 3.31 -10.66
CA PRO A 5 1.69 4.52 -9.83
C PRO A 5 2.10 4.28 -8.37
N ILE A 6 2.01 3.05 -7.85
CA ILE A 6 2.29 2.74 -6.44
C ILE A 6 3.79 2.67 -6.16
N PRO A 7 4.61 1.84 -6.87
CA PRO A 7 6.06 1.87 -6.70
C PRO A 7 6.65 3.25 -7.00
N ARG A 8 6.15 3.95 -8.03
CA ARG A 8 6.58 5.31 -8.36
C ARG A 8 6.32 6.28 -7.20
N PHE A 9 5.10 6.29 -6.67
CA PHE A 9 4.78 7.14 -5.51
C PHE A 9 5.68 6.80 -4.32
N TRP A 10 5.82 5.51 -4.01
CA TRP A 10 6.55 5.07 -2.83
C TRP A 10 8.06 5.33 -2.92
N PHE A 11 8.70 5.05 -4.06
CA PHE A 11 10.16 5.12 -4.21
C PHE A 11 10.67 6.42 -4.85
N GLU A 12 9.87 7.11 -5.67
CA GLU A 12 10.31 8.31 -6.40
C GLU A 12 9.71 9.60 -5.82
N GLU A 13 8.44 9.59 -5.40
CA GLU A 13 7.78 10.80 -4.87
C GLU A 13 8.05 11.02 -3.37
N LEU A 14 8.21 9.93 -2.60
CA LEU A 14 8.52 10.01 -1.18
C LEU A 14 10.03 9.95 -0.91
N THR A 15 10.45 10.73 0.08
CA THR A 15 11.79 10.59 0.66
C THR A 15 11.86 9.37 1.58
N ALA A 16 13.04 8.78 1.74
CA ALA A 16 13.25 7.68 2.69
C ALA A 16 12.79 8.02 4.12
N LYS A 17 12.88 9.30 4.53
CA LYS A 17 12.40 9.76 5.84
C LYS A 17 10.87 9.64 5.96
N GLN A 18 10.14 9.93 4.89
CA GLN A 18 8.67 9.86 4.86
C GLN A 18 8.13 8.43 4.97
N HIS A 19 8.96 7.41 4.71
CA HIS A 19 8.58 6.01 4.93
C HIS A 19 8.45 5.66 6.42
N PHE A 20 9.15 6.37 7.30
CA PHE A 20 9.23 6.04 8.73
C PHE A 20 8.55 7.05 9.64
N VAL A 21 8.43 8.31 9.20
CA VAL A 21 7.85 9.38 10.02
C VAL A 21 6.33 9.31 10.02
N LYS A 22 5.73 9.51 11.20
CA LYS A 22 4.29 9.78 11.32
C LYS A 22 4.01 11.19 10.78
N ASP A 23 3.26 11.27 9.68
CA ASP A 23 2.86 12.53 9.06
C ASP A 23 1.40 12.41 8.61
N ALA A 24 0.52 13.16 9.28
CA ALA A 24 -0.91 13.13 9.01
C ALA A 24 -1.28 13.63 7.61
N ALA A 25 -0.50 14.56 7.04
CA ALA A 25 -0.75 15.07 5.69
C ALA A 25 -0.38 14.00 4.64
N LEU A 26 0.70 13.26 4.88
CA LEU A 26 1.07 12.12 4.05
C LEU A 26 0.04 11.00 4.16
N ASP A 27 -0.43 10.69 5.37
CA ASP A 27 -1.46 9.67 5.58
C ASP A 27 -2.75 9.99 4.83
N GLU A 28 -3.20 11.24 4.88
CA GLU A 28 -4.36 11.70 4.12
C GLU A 28 -4.11 11.64 2.61
N THR A 29 -2.91 12.00 2.16
CA THR A 29 -2.53 11.88 0.74
C THR A 29 -2.60 10.42 0.26
N ILE A 30 -2.08 9.49 1.06
CA ILE A 30 -2.13 8.04 0.75
C ILE A 30 -3.58 7.55 0.76
N ARG A 31 -4.38 7.95 1.75
CA ARG A 31 -5.80 7.61 1.86
C ARG A 31 -6.58 8.10 0.65
N ALA A 32 -6.42 9.36 0.26
CA ALA A 32 -7.12 9.96 -0.86
C ALA A 32 -6.73 9.33 -2.21
N ARG A 33 -5.44 9.05 -2.44
CA ARG A 33 -4.94 8.50 -3.71
C ARG A 33 -5.17 6.99 -3.85
N PHE A 34 -4.98 6.24 -2.76
CA PHE A 34 -4.84 4.78 -2.81
C PHE A 34 -5.79 4.03 -1.87
N GLY A 35 -6.67 4.72 -1.13
CA GLY A 35 -7.64 4.07 -0.22
C GLY A 35 -8.54 3.07 -0.93
N GLY A 36 -9.07 3.41 -2.11
CA GLY A 36 -9.86 2.48 -2.92
C GLY A 36 -9.03 1.28 -3.44
N THR A 37 -7.74 1.49 -3.72
CA THR A 37 -6.82 0.41 -4.10
C THR A 37 -6.56 -0.55 -2.95
N LEU A 38 -6.36 -0.01 -1.74
CA LEU A 38 -6.17 -0.79 -0.52
C LEU A 38 -7.40 -1.64 -0.23
N GLU A 39 -8.59 -1.09 -0.39
CA GLU A 39 -9.82 -1.85 -0.22
C GLU A 39 -9.96 -2.97 -1.26
N ALA A 40 -9.65 -2.70 -2.54
CA ALA A 40 -9.66 -3.72 -3.58
C ALA A 40 -8.60 -4.82 -3.34
N ALA A 41 -7.39 -4.44 -2.92
CA ALA A 41 -6.32 -5.36 -2.56
C ALA A 41 -6.72 -6.26 -1.38
N ALA A 42 -7.30 -5.67 -0.33
CA ALA A 42 -7.79 -6.39 0.86
C ALA A 42 -8.92 -7.39 0.52
N ARG A 43 -9.68 -7.15 -0.55
CA ARG A 43 -10.69 -8.08 -1.10
C ARG A 43 -10.13 -9.06 -2.13
N CYS A 44 -8.81 -9.10 -2.35
CA CYS A 44 -8.13 -9.92 -3.36
C CYS A 44 -8.57 -9.63 -4.81
N GLU A 45 -9.15 -8.46 -5.10
CA GLU A 45 -9.64 -8.10 -6.44
C GLU A 45 -8.50 -7.76 -7.42
N LEU A 46 -7.28 -7.55 -6.90
CA LEU A 46 -6.09 -7.21 -7.69
C LEU A 46 -5.24 -8.43 -8.07
N PHE A 47 -5.78 -9.65 -7.97
CA PHE A 47 -5.05 -10.91 -8.20
C PHE A 47 -4.27 -10.95 -9.53
N VAL A 48 -4.72 -10.24 -10.57
CA VAL A 48 -4.04 -10.14 -11.86
C VAL A 48 -2.66 -9.46 -11.77
N TRP A 49 -2.43 -8.60 -10.76
CA TRP A 49 -1.13 -7.95 -10.53
C TRP A 49 -0.04 -8.94 -10.16
N ARG A 50 -0.42 -10.09 -9.57
CA ARG A 50 0.53 -11.13 -9.10
C ARG A 50 1.26 -11.83 -10.25
N ALA A 51 0.80 -11.64 -11.49
CA ALA A 51 1.41 -12.18 -12.70
C ALA A 51 2.77 -11.57 -13.04
N THR A 52 3.09 -10.38 -12.51
CA THR A 52 4.38 -9.73 -12.71
C THR A 52 5.02 -9.35 -11.38
N ASN A 53 6.34 -9.29 -11.35
CA ASN A 53 7.09 -8.87 -10.15
C ASN A 53 6.71 -7.45 -9.71
N GLU A 54 6.54 -6.55 -10.67
CA GLU A 54 6.15 -5.15 -10.41
C GLU A 54 4.73 -5.05 -9.84
N GLY A 55 3.76 -5.78 -10.42
CA GLY A 55 2.40 -5.78 -9.91
C GLY A 55 2.31 -6.38 -8.51
N ARG A 56 3.05 -7.47 -8.26
CA ARG A 56 3.13 -8.08 -6.93
C ARG A 56 3.75 -7.13 -5.90
N LEU A 57 4.85 -6.45 -6.26
CA LEU A 57 5.46 -5.43 -5.40
C LEU A 57 4.48 -4.31 -5.07
N ALA A 58 3.73 -3.83 -6.06
CA ALA A 58 2.70 -2.81 -5.84
C ALA A 58 1.61 -3.29 -4.86
N GLU A 59 1.16 -4.54 -4.99
CA GLU A 59 0.17 -5.15 -4.08
C GLU A 59 0.73 -5.25 -2.64
N ILE A 60 1.99 -5.66 -2.47
CA ILE A 60 2.66 -5.71 -1.15
C ILE A 60 2.74 -4.32 -0.52
N ILE A 61 3.18 -3.29 -1.27
CA ILE A 61 3.28 -1.91 -0.76
C ILE A 61 1.92 -1.40 -0.29
N VAL A 62 0.86 -1.67 -1.05
CA VAL A 62 -0.50 -1.26 -0.65
C VAL A 62 -0.93 -1.99 0.62
N LEU A 63 -0.79 -3.31 0.67
CA LEU A 63 -1.27 -4.11 1.80
C LEU A 63 -0.48 -3.89 3.09
N ASP A 64 0.83 -3.66 3.00
CA ASP A 64 1.70 -3.52 4.17
C ASP A 64 2.03 -2.06 4.52
N GLN A 65 2.47 -1.25 3.56
CA GLN A 65 2.89 0.13 3.85
C GLN A 65 1.68 1.06 3.92
N PHE A 66 0.82 1.07 2.90
CA PHE A 66 -0.30 2.02 2.87
C PHE A 66 -1.35 1.71 3.94
N SER A 67 -1.56 0.44 4.29
CA SER A 67 -2.45 0.07 5.41
C SER A 67 -2.04 0.73 6.73
N ARG A 68 -0.73 0.80 7.02
CA ARG A 68 -0.15 1.43 8.22
C ARG A 68 -0.32 2.95 8.22
N ASN A 69 -0.31 3.59 7.05
CA ASN A 69 -0.60 5.01 6.90
C ASN A 69 -2.12 5.29 7.00
N VAL A 70 -2.94 4.55 6.25
CA VAL A 70 -4.39 4.80 6.12
C VAL A 70 -5.13 4.48 7.42
N TYR A 71 -4.74 3.42 8.12
CA TYR A 71 -5.40 2.96 9.35
C TYR A 71 -4.54 3.19 10.60
N ARG A 72 -3.68 4.22 10.58
CA ARG A 72 -2.74 4.54 11.65
C ARG A 72 -3.39 4.52 13.03
N ASP A 73 -2.65 3.98 14.00
CA ASP A 73 -3.05 3.86 15.41
C ASP A 73 -4.35 3.03 15.61
N THR A 74 -4.69 2.16 14.64
CA THR A 74 -5.78 1.18 14.77
C THR A 74 -5.28 -0.25 14.49
N PRO A 75 -5.94 -1.30 14.99
CA PRO A 75 -5.60 -2.68 14.66
C PRO A 75 -5.70 -3.00 13.16
N ARG A 76 -6.52 -2.24 12.41
CA ARG A 76 -6.73 -2.44 10.97
C ARG A 76 -5.46 -2.16 10.15
N ALA A 77 -4.51 -1.41 10.71
CA ALA A 77 -3.19 -1.21 10.10
C ALA A 77 -2.42 -2.51 9.83
N PHE A 78 -2.72 -3.57 10.58
CA PHE A 78 -2.05 -4.87 10.48
C PHE A 78 -2.95 -5.98 9.92
N ALA A 79 -4.19 -5.63 9.55
CA ALA A 79 -5.19 -6.62 9.13
C ALA A 79 -4.80 -7.35 7.85
N GLN A 80 -3.88 -6.79 7.05
CA GLN A 80 -3.47 -7.32 5.76
C GLN A 80 -2.08 -7.97 5.76
N ASP A 81 -1.40 -7.99 6.91
CA ASP A 81 0.00 -8.47 7.03
C ASP A 81 0.14 -9.91 6.54
N ALA A 82 -0.83 -10.79 6.84
CA ALA A 82 -0.81 -12.18 6.39
C ALA A 82 -0.88 -12.29 4.85
N LEU A 83 -1.69 -11.45 4.20
CA LEU A 83 -1.80 -11.44 2.74
C LEU A 83 -0.53 -10.88 2.10
N ALA A 84 0.01 -9.80 2.65
CA ALA A 84 1.28 -9.23 2.20
C ALA A 84 2.43 -10.25 2.31
N LEU A 85 2.48 -11.02 3.40
CA LEU A 85 3.50 -12.04 3.63
C LEU A 85 3.43 -13.19 2.62
N VAL A 86 2.24 -13.62 2.21
CA VAL A 86 2.06 -14.68 1.19
C VAL A 86 2.56 -14.23 -0.20
N LEU A 87 2.60 -12.92 -0.44
CA LEU A 87 3.05 -12.35 -1.71
C LEU A 87 4.55 -12.06 -1.77
N ALA A 88 5.24 -11.98 -0.63
CA ALA A 88 6.67 -11.66 -0.53
C ALA A 88 7.57 -12.85 -0.91
#